data_AF-A0AAJ6DCZ9-F1
#
_entry.id   AF-A0AAJ6DCZ9-F1
#
_cell.length_a   1.000
_cell.length_b   1.000
_cell.length_c   1.000
_cell.angle_alpha   90.00
_cell.angle_beta   90.00
_cell.angle_gamma   90.00
#
_symmetry.space_group_name_H-M   'P 1'
#
loop_
_entity.id
_entity.type
_entity.pdbx_description
1 polymer ?
#
loop_
_entity_poly.entity_id
_entity_poly.type
_entity_poly.pdbx_seq_one_letter_code
_entity_poly.pdbx_strand_id
1 'polypeptide(L)'
;MKKKLGFLNFVHWTQGQNGTGGARQALHDQIEMTVAGEQVGLDAAWIRSHHFQSMFSAPFPTLAAMAARTSTIELGTGVIDLRYEHLAS
;
A
#
# COMPACT_ATOMS: atom_id res chain seq x y z
N MET A 1 -8.37 25.09 -9.11
CA MET A 1 -8.35 23.83 -8.34
C MET A 1 -6.89 23.44 -8.11
N LYS A 2 -6.49 23.09 -6.88
CA LYS A 2 -5.10 22.64 -6.60
C LYS A 2 -4.93 21.21 -7.14
N LYS A 3 -3.84 20.94 -7.87
CA LYS A 3 -3.51 19.58 -8.31
C LYS A 3 -3.05 18.77 -7.09
N LYS A 4 -3.51 17.53 -6.96
CA LYS A 4 -3.04 16.58 -5.94
C LYS A 4 -1.92 15.70 -6.53
N LEU A 5 -0.91 15.39 -5.71
CA LEU A 5 0.17 14.47 -6.05
C LEU A 5 0.21 13.32 -5.03
N GLY A 6 0.30 12.10 -5.52
CA GLY A 6 0.40 10.90 -4.69
C GLY A 6 1.08 9.76 -5.44
N PHE A 7 1.14 8.59 -4.80
CA PHE A 7 1.75 7.39 -5.39
C PHE A 7 0.83 6.18 -5.30
N LEU A 8 1.08 5.21 -6.19
CA LEU A 8 0.53 3.86 -6.14
C LEU A 8 1.68 2.86 -5.98
N ASN A 9 1.64 2.05 -4.93
CA ASN A 9 2.58 0.95 -4.77
C ASN A 9 1.90 -0.42 -4.90
N PHE A 10 2.64 -1.38 -5.44
CA PHE A 10 2.21 -2.76 -5.65
C PHE A 10 2.65 -3.65 -4.49
N VAL A 11 3.53 -3.13 -3.62
CA VAL A 11 4.04 -3.83 -2.44
C VAL A 11 4.60 -5.20 -2.82
N HIS A 12 5.37 -5.24 -3.92
CA HIS A 12 5.98 -6.45 -4.43
C HIS A 12 7.16 -6.86 -3.56
N TRP A 13 7.29 -8.16 -3.29
CA TRP A 13 8.48 -8.72 -2.64
C TRP A 13 9.07 -9.87 -3.43
N THR A 14 10.36 -10.03 -3.28
CA THR A 14 11.10 -11.21 -3.72
C THR A 14 12.08 -11.62 -2.63
N GLN A 15 12.52 -12.88 -2.67
CA GLN A 15 13.60 -13.38 -1.82
C GLN A 15 14.91 -13.34 -2.63
N GLY A 16 16.02 -12.96 -1.99
CA GLY A 16 17.34 -12.89 -2.62
C GLY A 16 18.06 -11.56 -2.39
N GLN A 17 19.30 -11.45 -2.85
CA GLN A 17 20.19 -10.30 -2.56
C GLN A 17 19.63 -8.95 -3.03
N ASN A 18 18.80 -8.95 -4.08
CA ASN A 18 18.21 -7.74 -4.68
C ASN A 18 16.71 -7.58 -4.37
N GLY A 19 16.15 -8.44 -3.51
CA GLY A 19 14.74 -8.41 -3.14
C GLY A 19 14.50 -7.62 -1.85
N THR A 20 13.24 -7.26 -1.58
CA THR A 20 12.82 -6.53 -0.37
C THR A 20 12.91 -7.36 0.91
N GLY A 21 13.77 -8.39 1.02
CA GLY A 21 13.86 -9.27 2.21
C GLY A 21 12.59 -10.09 2.50
N GLY A 22 11.64 -10.19 1.56
CA GLY A 22 10.38 -10.92 1.71
C GLY A 22 9.18 -10.07 2.15
N ALA A 23 8.04 -10.75 2.38
CA ALA A 23 6.75 -10.10 2.63
C ALA A 23 6.74 -9.20 3.88
N ARG A 24 7.38 -9.63 4.97
CA ARG A 24 7.43 -8.85 6.22
C ARG A 24 8.12 -7.51 6.00
N GLN A 25 9.27 -7.52 5.35
CA GLN A 25 10.05 -6.32 5.13
C GLN A 25 9.36 -5.40 4.12
N ALA A 26 8.74 -5.94 3.06
CA ALA A 26 7.91 -5.14 2.15
C ALA A 26 6.74 -4.42 2.85
N LEU A 27 6.14 -5.03 3.89
CA LEU A 27 5.12 -4.36 4.71
C LEU A 27 5.71 -3.17 5.47
N HIS A 28 6.86 -3.35 6.12
CA HIS A 28 7.54 -2.28 6.84
C HIS A 28 7.94 -1.15 5.89
N ASP A 29 8.54 -1.48 4.74
CA ASP A 29 8.94 -0.50 3.71
C ASP A 29 7.73 0.29 3.20
N GLN A 30 6.58 -0.37 2.98
CA GLN A 30 5.35 0.30 2.55
C GLN A 30 4.85 1.30 3.60
N ILE A 31 4.90 0.94 4.89
CA ILE A 31 4.50 1.82 5.99
C ILE A 31 5.45 3.02 6.05
N GLU A 32 6.77 2.79 6.00
CA GLU A 32 7.79 3.84 6.03
C GLU A 32 7.68 4.78 4.83
N MET A 33 7.45 4.25 3.63
CA MET A 33 7.23 5.05 2.43
C MET A 33 5.97 5.92 2.54
N THR A 34 4.90 5.40 3.17
CA THR A 34 3.67 6.17 3.40
C THR A 34 3.93 7.34 4.35
N VAL A 35 4.63 7.09 5.47
CA VAL A 35 5.04 8.12 6.43
C VAL A 35 5.94 9.17 5.76
N ALA A 36 6.93 8.74 4.98
CA ALA A 36 7.80 9.65 4.24
C ALA A 36 7.02 10.49 3.22
N GLY A 37 6.05 9.88 2.52
CA GLY A 37 5.15 10.56 1.59
C GLY A 37 4.37 11.69 2.27
N GLU A 38 3.83 11.43 3.45
CA GLU A 38 3.15 12.45 4.26
C GLU A 38 4.09 13.58 4.67
N GLN A 39 5.29 13.24 5.16
CA GLN A 39 6.28 14.22 5.62
C GLN A 39 6.75 15.18 4.51
N VAL A 40 6.82 14.70 3.27
CA VAL A 40 7.17 15.54 2.10
C VAL A 40 5.96 16.22 1.47
N GLY A 41 4.76 16.06 2.05
CA GLY A 41 3.55 16.77 1.64
C GLY A 41 2.81 16.16 0.45
N LEU A 42 2.94 14.85 0.21
CA LEU A 42 2.07 14.16 -0.76
C LEU A 42 0.63 14.11 -0.24
N ASP A 43 -0.32 14.22 -1.17
CA ASP A 43 -1.74 14.24 -0.85
C ASP A 43 -2.31 12.83 -0.64
N ALA A 44 -1.70 11.79 -1.24
CA ALA A 44 -2.24 10.43 -1.16
C ALA A 44 -1.22 9.30 -1.34
N ALA A 45 -1.49 8.16 -0.70
CA ALA A 45 -0.76 6.91 -0.79
C ALA A 45 -1.72 5.75 -1.08
N TRP A 46 -1.57 5.12 -2.24
CA TRP A 46 -2.45 4.06 -2.72
C TRP A 46 -1.71 2.73 -2.78
N ILE A 47 -2.40 1.63 -2.49
CA ILE A 47 -1.89 0.28 -2.70
C ILE A 47 -2.75 -0.49 -3.70
N ARG A 48 -2.17 -1.49 -4.35
CA ARG A 48 -2.90 -2.45 -5.19
C ARG A 48 -2.94 -3.82 -4.55
N SER A 49 -4.12 -4.44 -4.50
CA SER A 49 -4.26 -5.85 -4.11
C SER A 49 -3.94 -6.78 -5.29
N HIS A 50 -3.25 -7.88 -5.01
CA HIS A 50 -3.00 -8.96 -5.96
C HIS A 50 -3.09 -10.32 -5.27
N HIS A 51 -3.75 -11.27 -5.93
CA HIS A 51 -3.82 -12.65 -5.49
C HIS A 51 -2.86 -13.51 -6.32
N PHE A 52 -2.30 -14.56 -5.70
CA PHE A 52 -1.43 -15.55 -6.36
C PHE A 52 -0.14 -14.98 -6.96
N GLN A 53 0.35 -13.87 -6.42
CA GLN A 53 1.63 -13.26 -6.76
C GLN A 53 2.37 -12.88 -5.48
N SER A 54 3.67 -12.57 -5.59
CA SER A 54 4.45 -12.02 -4.46
C SER A 54 4.12 -10.54 -4.22
N MET A 55 2.84 -10.26 -3.95
CA MET A 55 2.23 -8.96 -3.67
C MET A 55 1.07 -9.14 -2.67
N PHE A 56 0.70 -8.10 -1.91
CA PHE A 56 -0.28 -8.27 -0.84
C PHE A 56 -1.70 -8.41 -1.41
N SER A 57 -2.44 -9.39 -0.88
CA SER A 57 -3.82 -9.68 -1.25
C SER A 57 -4.85 -9.09 -0.27
N ALA A 58 -4.41 -8.65 0.91
CA ALA A 58 -5.27 -8.14 1.96
C ALA A 58 -5.08 -6.63 2.11
N PRO A 59 -5.81 -5.78 1.35
CA PRO A 59 -5.57 -4.35 1.34
C PRO A 59 -5.90 -3.68 2.68
N PHE A 60 -6.99 -4.08 3.35
CA PHE A 60 -7.46 -3.39 4.56
C PHE A 60 -6.49 -3.51 5.75
N PRO A 61 -5.89 -4.67 6.06
CA PRO A 61 -4.83 -4.75 7.06
C PRO A 61 -3.61 -3.86 6.75
N THR A 62 -3.18 -3.79 5.50
CA THR A 62 -2.07 -2.92 5.08
C THR A 62 -2.44 -1.44 5.23
N LEU A 63 -3.63 -1.05 4.79
CA LEU A 63 -4.14 0.32 4.95
C LEU A 63 -4.31 0.69 6.43
N ALA A 64 -4.76 -0.23 7.28
CA ALA A 64 -4.85 0.01 8.72
C ALA A 64 -3.47 0.26 9.35
N ALA A 65 -2.45 -0.50 8.94
CA ALA A 65 -1.08 -0.28 9.42
C ALA A 65 -0.50 1.06 8.94
N MET A 66 -0.82 1.49 7.72
CA MET A 66 -0.48 2.82 7.19
C MET A 66 -1.18 3.93 7.98
N ALA A 67 -2.50 3.78 8.21
CA ALA A 67 -3.34 4.73 8.94
C ALA A 67 -2.88 4.91 10.38
N ALA A 68 -2.43 3.83 11.03
CA ALA A 68 -1.91 3.88 12.40
C ALA A 68 -0.63 4.74 12.55
N ARG A 69 0.01 5.13 11.44
CA ARG A 69 1.32 5.83 11.42
C ARG A 69 1.27 7.19 10.73
N THR A 70 0.11 7.60 10.22
CA THR A 70 -0.08 8.83 9.44
C THR A 70 -1.32 9.58 9.95
N SER A 71 -1.52 10.83 9.52
CA SER A 71 -2.58 11.69 10.07
C SER A 71 -3.32 12.55 9.04
N THR A 72 -2.70 12.84 7.90
CA THR A 72 -3.23 13.77 6.89
C THR A 72 -3.21 13.22 5.47
N ILE A 73 -2.31 12.29 5.15
CA ILE A 73 -2.23 11.67 3.82
C ILE A 73 -3.47 10.80 3.55
N GLU A 74 -4.06 10.93 2.36
CA GLU A 74 -5.20 10.11 1.96
C GLU A 74 -4.73 8.68 1.65
N LEU A 75 -5.38 7.68 2.25
CA LEU A 75 -5.03 6.28 2.08
C LEU A 75 -6.13 5.56 1.29
N GLY A 76 -5.74 4.73 0.32
CA GLY A 76 -6.73 4.04 -0.50
C GLY A 76 -6.19 2.85 -1.30
N THR A 77 -7.12 2.16 -1.97
CA THR A 77 -6.79 1.10 -2.91
C THR A 77 -6.89 1.61 -4.34
N GLY A 78 -5.80 1.52 -5.11
CA GLY A 78 -5.83 1.91 -6.52
C GLY A 78 -6.66 0.95 -7.37
N VAL A 79 -6.61 -0.35 -7.02
CA VAL A 79 -7.43 -1.42 -7.63
C VAL A 79 -7.66 -2.52 -6.58
N ILE A 80 -8.89 -3.02 -6.52
CA ILE A 80 -9.27 -4.28 -5.86
C ILE A 80 -9.88 -5.19 -6.94
N ASP A 81 -9.42 -6.44 -7.03
CA ASP A 81 -10.01 -7.41 -7.96
C ASP A 81 -11.26 -8.05 -7.32
N LEU A 82 -12.43 -7.50 -7.65
CA LEU A 82 -13.72 -7.92 -7.07
C LEU A 82 -14.05 -9.40 -7.28
N ARG A 83 -13.39 -10.10 -8.20
CA ARG A 83 -13.60 -11.55 -8.40
C ARG A 83 -13.17 -12.38 -7.18
N TYR A 84 -12.33 -11.83 -6.31
CA TYR A 84 -11.82 -12.48 -5.11
C TYR A 84 -12.37 -11.91 -3.80
N GLU A 85 -13.32 -10.98 -3.87
CA GLU A 85 -13.89 -10.31 -2.70
C GLU A 85 -15.34 -10.73 -2.49
N HIS A 86 -15.74 -10.85 -1.22
CA HIS A 86 -17.15 -11.00 -0.87
C HIS A 86 -17.79 -9.61 -0.80
N LEU A 87 -18.74 -9.33 -1.68
CA LEU A 87 -19.55 -8.12 -1.60
C LEU A 87 -20.51 -8.25 -0.43
N ALA A 88 -20.68 -7.17 0.34
CA ALA A 88 -21.72 -7.11 1.36
C ALA A 88 -23.09 -7.21 0.68
N SER A 89 -23.69 -8.40 0.72
CA SER A 89 -25.04 -8.70 0.26
C SER A 89 -26.04 -8.66 1.40
#